data_AF-A0A857NA62-F1
#
_entry.id   AF-A0A857NA62-F1
#
_cell.length_a   1.000
_cell.length_b   1.000
_cell.length_c   1.000
_cell.angle_alpha   90.00
_cell.angle_beta   90.00
_cell.angle_gamma   90.00
#
_symmetry.space_group_name_H-M   'P 1'
#
loop_
_entity.id
_entity.type
_entity.pdbx_description
1 polymer ?
#
loop_
_entity_poly.entity_id
_entity_poly.type
_entity_poly.pdbx_seq_one_letter_code
_entity_poly.pdbx_strand_id
1 'polypeptide(L)' 'MYGVYNPETKEWNGIVRELMEKRADLAVASMTINYARESVIDFTKPFMNLGIGILFKVPTSQPTRLFSFMNP' A
#
# COMPACT_ATOMS: atom_id res chain seq x y z
N MET A 1 -1.83 11.77 1.98
CA MET A 1 -0.39 11.62 2.31
C MET A 1 0.43 11.22 1.08
N TYR A 2 0.26 10.03 0.50
CA TYR A 2 1.12 9.56 -0.60
C TYR A 2 0.92 10.28 -1.93
N GLY A 3 -0.33 10.59 -2.29
CA GLY A 3 -0.68 11.29 -3.52
C GLY A 3 -1.69 10.52 -4.35
N VAL A 4 -2.83 11.16 -4.54
CA VAL A 4 -3.99 10.68 -5.27
C VAL A 4 -4.47 11.82 -6.16
N TYR A 5 -4.81 11.49 -7.41
CA TYR A 5 -5.40 12.42 -8.35
C TYR A 5 -6.90 12.60 -8.03
N ASN A 6 -7.33 13.84 -7.86
CA ASN A 6 -8.75 14.18 -7.74
C ASN A 6 -9.30 14.53 -9.13
N PRO A 7 -10.24 13.74 -9.69
CA PRO A 7 -10.78 13.99 -11.02
C PRO A 7 -11.70 15.22 -11.11
N GLU A 8 -12.29 15.67 -10.00
CA GLU A 8 -13.17 16.84 -9.97
C GLU A 8 -12.36 18.14 -10.01
N THR A 9 -11.33 18.24 -9.16
CA THR A 9 -10.47 19.44 -9.11
C THR A 9 -9.33 19.39 -10.14
N LYS A 10 -9.06 18.21 -10.72
CA LYS A 10 -7.92 17.92 -11.60
C LYS A 10 -6.56 18.17 -10.94
N GLU A 11 -6.49 17.97 -9.63
CA GLU A 11 -5.27 18.19 -8.85
C GLU A 11 -4.74 16.92 -8.21
N TRP A 12 -3.42 16.85 -8.07
CA TRP A 12 -2.75 15.91 -7.20
C TRP A 12 -2.68 16.45 -5.78
N ASN A 13 -2.60 15.55 -4.80
CA ASN A 13 -2.35 15.90 -3.40
C ASN A 13 -1.10 15.19 -2.86
N GLY A 14 -0.75 15.46 -1.59
CA GLY A 14 0.30 14.74 -0.88
C GLY A 14 1.68 14.84 -1.54
N ILE A 15 2.52 13.82 -1.33
CA ILE A 15 3.91 13.79 -1.82
C ILE A 15 3.98 14.02 -3.34
N VAL A 16 3.07 13.43 -4.12
CA VAL A 16 3.06 13.63 -5.59
C VAL A 16 2.92 15.12 -5.93
N ARG A 17 2.02 15.85 -5.26
CA ARG A 17 1.84 17.30 -5.46
C ARG A 17 3.10 18.08 -5.08
N GLU A 18 3.71 17.77 -3.94
CA GLU A 18 4.94 18.43 -3.47
C GLU A 18 6.08 18.33 -4.50
N LEU A 19 6.25 17.16 -5.11
CA LEU A 19 7.26 16.94 -6.15
C LEU A 19 6.90 17.66 -7.46
N MET A 20 5.63 17.58 -7.90
CA MET A 20 5.17 18.27 -9.11
C MET A 20 5.32 19.79 -9.02
N GLU A 21 4.98 20.36 -7.86
CA GLU A 21 5.09 21.81 -7.60
C GLU A 21 6.52 22.22 -7.22
N LYS A 22 7.48 21.29 -7.23
CA LYS A 22 8.89 21.51 -6.85
C LYS A 22 9.05 22.11 -5.44
N ARG A 23 8.12 21.79 -4.54
CA ARG A 23 8.22 22.11 -3.10
C ARG A 23 9.09 21.09 -2.36
N ALA A 24 9.35 19.94 -2.97
CA ALA A 24 10.37 18.98 -2.57
C ALA A 24 11.12 18.46 -3.81
N ASP A 25 12.42 18.17 -3.65
CA ASP A 25 13.27 17.66 -4.74
C ASP A 25 13.27 16.13 -4.84
N LEU A 26 13.06 15.45 -3.71
CA LEU A 26 13.09 13.99 -3.61
C LEU A 26 12.13 13.51 -2.51
N ALA A 27 11.48 12.38 -2.74
CA ALA A 27 10.69 11.69 -1.73
C ALA A 27 11.26 10.30 -1.42
N VAL A 28 11.53 10.04 -0.15
CA VAL A 28 11.89 8.72 0.36
C VAL A 28 10.77 8.23 1.28
N ALA A 29 9.97 7.29 0.79
CA ALA A 29 8.79 6.80 1.49
C ALA A 29 8.41 5.38 1.05
N SER A 30 7.57 4.70 1.85
CA SER A 30 6.88 3.47 1.44
C SER A 30 5.77 3.79 0.43
N MET A 31 6.15 4.09 -0.81
CA MET A 31 5.22 4.46 -1.88
C MET A 31 5.16 3.38 -2.95
N THR A 32 3.94 2.95 -3.30
CA THR A 32 3.69 2.06 -4.42
C THR A 32 3.83 2.81 -5.75
N ILE A 33 4.64 2.24 -6.64
CA ILE A 33 4.75 2.64 -8.05
C ILE A 33 3.46 2.21 -8.77
N ASN A 34 2.79 3.16 -9.43
CA ASN A 34 1.62 2.87 -10.26
C ASN A 34 1.59 3.80 -11.48
N TYR A 35 0.84 3.40 -12.50
CA TYR A 35 0.75 4.12 -13.78
C TYR A 35 0.37 5.60 -13.63
N ALA A 36 -0.63 5.91 -12.79
CA ALA A 36 -1.11 7.27 -12.64
C ALA A 36 -0.07 8.20 -12.00
N ARG A 37 0.76 7.69 -11.09
CA ARG A 37 1.84 8.47 -10.47
C ARG A 37 3.03 8.60 -11.40
N GLU A 38 3.41 7.51 -12.07
CA GLU A 38 4.53 7.49 -13.01
C GLU A 38 4.31 8.42 -14.22
N SER A 39 3.06 8.77 -14.55
CA SER A 39 2.77 9.73 -15.61
C SER A 39 3.06 11.20 -15.25
N VAL A 40 3.32 11.51 -13.98
CA VAL A 40 3.55 12.88 -13.49
C VAL A 40 4.83 13.07 -12.68
N ILE A 41 5.42 11.98 -12.18
CA ILE A 41 6.71 11.96 -11.47
C ILE A 41 7.52 10.74 -11.88
N ASP A 42 8.85 10.85 -11.80
CA ASP A 42 9.75 9.73 -12.06
C ASP A 42 10.01 8.92 -10.80
N PHE A 43 10.14 7.60 -10.96
CA PHE A 43 10.56 6.68 -9.90
C PHE A 43 11.94 6.08 -10.19
N THR A 44 12.68 5.76 -9.12
CA THR A 44 13.85 4.88 -9.23
C THR A 44 13.40 3.44 -9.50
N LYS A 45 14.37 2.55 -9.76
CA LYS A 45 14.09 1.11 -9.71
C LYS A 45 13.59 0.73 -8.31
N PRO A 46 12.61 -0.20 -8.21
CA PRO A 46 12.08 -0.63 -6.92
C PRO A 46 13.18 -1.25 -6.07
N PHE A 47 13.21 -0.91 -4.77
CA PHE A 47 14.18 -1.45 -3.82
C PHE A 47 13.64 -2.64 -3.00
N MET A 48 12.32 -2.86 -3.02
CA MET A 48 11.64 -3.91 -2.28
C MET A 48 10.46 -4.46 -3.11
N ASN A 49 10.35 -5.79 -3.17
CA ASN A 49 9.19 -6.45 -3.76
C ASN A 49 8.17 -6.73 -2.66
N LEU A 50 6.94 -6.27 -2.86
CA LEU A 50 5.82 -6.46 -1.93
C LEU A 50 4.60 -6.98 -2.69
N GLY A 51 3.77 -7.76 -2.00
CA GLY A 51 2.49 -8.27 -2.50
C GLY A 51 1.38 -8.05 -1.49
N ILE A 52 0.14 -8.34 -1.90
CA ILE A 52 -1.03 -8.29 -1.01
C ILE A 52 -0.98 -9.51 -0.09
N GLY A 53 -0.97 -9.28 1.22
CA GLY A 53 -1.06 -10.32 2.25
C GLY A 53 -2.38 -10.23 3.02
N ILE A 54 -2.90 -11.39 3.44
CA ILE A 54 -4.09 -11.45 4.32
C ILE A 54 -3.60 -11.60 5.75
N LEU A 55 -3.93 -10.62 6.60
CA LEU A 55 -3.71 -10.72 8.04
C LEU A 55 -4.94 -11.36 8.70
N PHE A 56 -4.73 -12.46 9.44
CA PHE A 56 -5.78 -13.09 10.24
C PHE A 56 -5.27 -13.40 11.65
N LYS A 57 -6.19 -13.43 12.61
CA LYS A 57 -5.88 -13.77 14.00
C LYS A 57 -5.73 -15.28 14.15
N VAL A 58 -4.60 -15.73 14.70
CA VAL A 58 -4.41 -17.13 15.09
C VAL A 58 -5.33 -17.46 16.27
N PRO A 59 -6.14 -18.53 16.21
CA PRO A 59 -6.98 -18.95 17.33
C PRO A 59 -6.12 -19.33 18.55
N THR A 60 -6.39 -18.73 19.71
CA THR A 60 -5.66 -19.01 20.97
C THR A 60 -6.36 -20.05 21.86
N SER A 61 -7.66 -20.25 21.66
CA SER A 61 -8.42 -21.31 22.32
C SER A 61 -8.31 -22.60 21.50
N GLN A 62 -7.96 -23.72 22.15
CA GLN A 62 -8.11 -25.03 21.52
C GLN A 62 -9.57 -25.15 21.05
N PRO A 63 -9.84 -25.53 19.79
CA PRO A 63 -11.21 -25.84 19.40
C PRO A 63 -11.72 -26.88 20.37
N THR A 64 -12.82 -26.59 21.08
CA THR A 64 -13.49 -27.56 21.96
C THR A 64 -13.72 -28.79 21.12
N ARG A 65 -12.98 -29.87 21.40
CA ARG A 65 -13.07 -31.12 20.65
C ARG A 65 -14.32 -31.89 21.09
N LEU A 66 -15.48 -31.27 20.91
CA LEU A 66 -16.78 -31.85 21.21
C LEU A 66 -17.02 -33.15 20.45
N PHE A 67 -16.33 -33.37 19.32
CA PHE A 67 -16.43 -34.57 18.49
C PHE A 67 -15.09 -35.32 18.30
N SER A 68 -14.13 -35.22 19.23
CA SER A 68 -12.87 -36.01 19.12
C SER A 68 -13.10 -37.51 19.04
N PHE A 69 -14.25 -38.00 19.49
CA PHE A 69 -14.65 -39.40 19.41
C PHE A 69 -14.95 -39.90 17.99
N MET A 70 -15.11 -39.03 16.98
CA MET A 70 -15.34 -39.43 15.59
C MET A 70 -14.07 -39.52 14.73
N ASN A 71 -12.92 -39.10 15.26
CA ASN A 71 -11.63 -39.29 14.62
C ASN A 71 -10.91 -40.46 15.34
N PRO A 72 -10.93 -41.69 14.79
CA PRO A 72 -10.24 -42.84 15.36
C PRO A 72 -8.71 -42.67 15.35
#